data_AF-A0A7V3YIC9-F1
#
_entry.id   AF-A0A7V3YIC9-F1
#
_cell.length_a   1.000
_cell.length_b   1.000
_cell.length_c   1.000
_cell.angle_alpha   90.00
_cell.angle_beta   90.00
_cell.angle_gamma   90.00
#
_symmetry.space_group_name_H-M   'P 1'
#
loop_
_entity.id
_entity.type
_entity.pdbx_description
1 polymer ?
#
loop_
_entity_poly.entity_id
_entity_poly.type
_entity_poly.pdbx_seq_one_letter_code
_entity_poly.pdbx_strand_id
1 'polypeptide(L)'
;MRCFLDGILIHEVEDTTGLKSLYHAASFDRDSGDIIVKVVNPFPEGKQTVVTVSGEVELTGKGKALVLAGDPKDENSFLNPSNVVPREMSLSGLSRSFSHVSPPFSVTILRIETLEGRKDDERSRESLGSENRNH
;
A
#
# COMPACT_ATOMS: atom_id res chain seq x y z
N MET A 1 -3.56 17.16 10.39
CA MET A 1 -4.23 16.18 11.28
C MET A 1 -3.26 15.03 11.64
N ARG A 2 -3.22 14.57 12.89
CA ARG A 2 -2.36 13.45 13.33
C ARG A 2 -3.24 12.21 13.51
N CYS A 3 -2.99 11.15 12.75
CA CYS A 3 -3.71 9.89 12.89
C CYS A 3 -2.89 8.89 13.71
N PHE A 4 -3.56 8.28 14.68
CA PHE A 4 -3.03 7.26 15.55
C PHE A 4 -3.81 5.96 15.30
N LEU A 5 -3.11 4.83 15.25
CA LEU A 5 -3.69 3.51 15.43
C LEU A 5 -2.98 2.91 16.65
N ASP A 6 -3.73 2.56 17.69
CA ASP A 6 -3.25 1.97 18.95
C ASP A 6 -2.16 2.76 19.71
N GLY A 7 -2.20 4.10 19.65
CA GLY A 7 -1.27 4.97 20.37
C GLY A 7 0.10 5.13 19.71
N ILE A 8 0.34 4.49 18.55
CA ILE A 8 1.53 4.70 17.73
C ILE A 8 1.22 5.78 16.69
N LEU A 9 2.08 6.81 16.65
CA LEU A 9 2.00 7.90 15.69
C LEU A 9 2.50 7.42 14.33
N ILE A 10 1.59 7.17 13.38
CA ILE A 10 1.95 6.62 12.06
C ILE A 10 2.09 7.72 10.99
N HIS A 11 1.54 8.93 11.20
CA HIS A 11 1.67 10.01 10.20
C HIS A 11 1.47 11.43 10.76
N GLU A 12 2.36 12.33 10.33
CA GLU A 12 2.26 13.77 10.49
C GLU A 12 1.87 14.39 9.14
N VAL A 13 0.69 15.03 9.09
CA VAL A 13 0.26 15.84 7.95
C VAL A 13 0.46 17.30 8.32
N GLU A 14 1.44 17.95 7.72
CA GLU A 14 1.47 19.41 7.65
C GLU A 14 0.33 19.87 6.72
N ASP A 15 -0.73 20.45 7.28
CA ASP A 15 -1.75 21.16 6.51
C ASP A 15 -1.14 22.49 6.06
N THR A 16 -0.46 22.48 4.93
CA THR A 16 -0.19 23.70 4.17
C THR A 16 -1.49 24.09 3.46
N THR A 17 -1.92 25.33 3.71
CA THR A 17 -3.15 25.93 3.18
C THR A 17 -3.10 26.03 1.65
N GLY A 18 -3.63 25.00 0.99
CA GLY A 18 -3.78 24.88 -0.46
C GLY A 18 -4.44 23.54 -0.78
N LEU A 19 -5.18 23.43 -1.89
CA LEU A 19 -5.72 22.13 -2.34
C LEU A 19 -4.56 21.12 -2.37
N LYS A 20 -4.68 20.02 -1.61
CA LYS A 20 -3.63 19.00 -1.56
C LYS A 20 -3.38 18.47 -2.97
N SER A 21 -2.12 18.42 -3.38
CA SER A 21 -1.69 17.92 -4.69
C SER A 21 -2.11 16.46 -4.94
N LEU A 22 -2.38 15.70 -3.87
CA LEU A 22 -2.90 14.33 -3.86
C LEU A 22 -3.68 14.06 -2.56
N TYR A 23 -4.56 13.06 -2.56
CA TYR A 23 -5.17 12.52 -1.34
C TYR A 23 -4.58 11.14 -1.04
N HIS A 24 -4.31 10.85 0.24
CA HIS A 24 -3.73 9.57 0.64
C HIS A 24 -4.22 9.07 2.00
N ALA A 25 -4.14 7.75 2.17
CA ALA A 25 -4.37 7.08 3.44
C ALA A 25 -3.41 5.88 3.57
N ALA A 26 -3.00 5.55 4.79
CA ALA A 26 -2.16 4.40 5.07
C ALA A 26 -2.79 3.52 6.17
N SER A 27 -2.60 2.22 6.04
CA SER A 27 -3.07 1.21 7.00
C SER A 27 -2.08 0.05 7.08
N PHE A 28 -2.11 -0.66 8.20
CA PHE A 28 -1.37 -1.90 8.40
C PHE A 28 -2.35 -3.08 8.33
N ASP A 29 -2.06 -4.03 7.46
CA ASP A 29 -2.81 -5.28 7.33
C ASP A 29 -2.31 -6.26 8.40
N ARG A 30 -3.11 -6.47 9.46
CA ARG A 30 -2.68 -7.30 10.61
C ARG A 30 -2.53 -8.77 10.26
N ASP A 31 -3.25 -9.25 9.25
CA ASP A 31 -3.23 -10.68 8.90
C ASP A 31 -1.92 -11.03 8.17
N SER A 32 -1.42 -10.13 7.33
CA SER A 32 -0.19 -10.37 6.56
C SER A 32 1.02 -9.54 7.02
N GLY A 33 0.84 -8.64 7.98
CA GLY A 33 1.84 -7.64 8.36
C GLY A 33 2.17 -6.60 7.29
N ASP A 34 1.42 -6.50 6.18
CA ASP A 34 1.79 -5.61 5.07
C ASP A 34 1.36 -4.16 5.33
N ILE A 35 2.13 -3.22 4.81
CA ILE A 35 1.74 -1.80 4.81
C ILE A 35 0.97 -1.51 3.52
N ILE A 36 -0.23 -0.95 3.65
CA ILE A 36 -1.07 -0.55 2.52
C ILE A 36 -1.16 0.97 2.47
N VAL A 37 -0.79 1.57 1.34
CA VAL A 37 -0.92 3.00 1.06
C VAL A 37 -1.88 3.19 -0.11
N LYS A 38 -2.93 3.98 0.10
CA LYS A 38 -3.90 4.37 -0.92
C LYS A 38 -3.61 5.80 -1.35
N VAL A 39 -3.50 6.03 -2.66
CA VAL A 39 -3.22 7.34 -3.25
C VAL A 39 -4.28 7.63 -4.30
N VAL A 40 -4.87 8.83 -4.26
CA VAL A 40 -5.82 9.31 -5.25
C VAL A 40 -5.22 10.53 -5.95
N ASN A 41 -5.07 10.42 -7.26
CA ASN A 41 -4.68 11.51 -8.14
C ASN A 41 -5.88 11.99 -8.97
N PRO A 42 -6.59 13.06 -8.56
CA PRO A 42 -7.70 13.60 -9.32
C PRO A 42 -7.27 14.53 -10.47
N PHE A 43 -5.96 14.69 -10.72
CA PHE A 43 -5.42 15.65 -11.66
C PHE A 43 -5.12 15.03 -13.04
N PRO A 44 -5.11 15.84 -14.11
CA PRO A 44 -4.80 15.37 -15.47
C PRO A 44 -3.31 15.08 -15.69
N GLU A 45 -2.43 15.45 -14.76
CA GLU A 45 -1.02 15.08 -14.82
C GLU A 45 -0.67 13.96 -13.84
N GLY A 46 0.30 13.13 -14.21
CA GLY A 46 0.90 12.19 -13.27
C GLY A 46 1.58 12.93 -12.11
N LYS A 47 1.39 12.43 -10.89
CA LYS A 47 1.96 13.05 -9.68
C LYS A 47 2.89 12.07 -8.99
N GLN A 48 4.10 12.53 -8.72
CA GLN A 48 5.08 11.78 -7.94
C GLN A 48 4.82 11.98 -6.45
N THR A 49 4.86 10.89 -5.69
CA THR A 49 4.82 10.86 -4.23
C THR A 49 6.06 10.15 -3.72
N VAL A 50 6.68 10.69 -2.68
CA VAL A 50 7.71 9.98 -1.91
C VAL A 50 7.04 9.33 -0.71
N VAL A 51 7.17 8.01 -0.60
CA VAL A 51 6.68 7.23 0.53
C VAL A 51 7.86 6.93 1.44
N THR A 52 7.72 7.29 2.72
CA THR A 52 8.72 7.01 3.76
C THR A 52 8.08 6.18 4.84
N VAL A 53 8.65 5.01 5.11
CA VAL A 53 8.24 4.09 6.18
C VAL A 53 9.07 4.36 7.42
N SER A 54 8.41 4.79 8.48
CA SER A 54 8.99 5.07 9.80
C SER A 54 8.73 3.92 10.78
N GLY A 55 9.47 3.88 11.90
CA GLY A 55 9.34 2.81 12.91
C GLY A 55 10.19 1.57 12.63
N GLU A 56 10.11 0.59 13.52
CA GLU A 56 10.93 -0.64 13.52
C GLU A 56 10.38 -1.72 12.58
N VAL A 57 9.88 -1.34 11.39
CA VAL A 57 9.39 -2.29 10.38
C VAL A 57 10.51 -2.61 9.39
N GLU A 58 10.72 -3.90 9.16
CA GLU A 58 11.64 -4.40 8.13
C GLU A 58 10.87 -4.73 6.85
N LEU A 59 11.33 -4.16 5.72
CA LEU A 59 10.74 -4.39 4.41
C LEU A 59 11.46 -5.54 3.71
N THR A 60 10.71 -6.32 2.93
CA THR A 60 11.26 -7.41 2.13
C THR A 60 11.93 -6.92 0.84
N GLY A 61 11.73 -5.64 0.52
CA GLY A 61 12.10 -5.05 -0.77
C GLY A 61 11.11 -5.30 -1.90
N LYS A 62 10.00 -5.99 -1.63
CA LYS A 62 8.96 -6.33 -2.61
C LYS A 62 7.62 -5.69 -2.24
N GLY A 63 6.74 -5.62 -3.22
CA GLY A 63 5.38 -5.17 -3.04
C GLY A 63 4.58 -5.26 -4.33
N LYS A 64 3.38 -4.68 -4.30
CA LYS A 64 2.48 -4.60 -5.45
C LYS A 64 1.84 -3.23 -5.51
N ALA A 65 1.54 -2.77 -6.71
CA ALA A 65 0.66 -1.65 -6.97
C ALA A 65 -0.58 -2.15 -7.69
N LEU A 66 -1.76 -1.86 -7.16
CA LEU A 66 -3.03 -2.02 -7.86
C LEU A 66 -3.51 -0.64 -8.30
N VAL A 67 -3.57 -0.40 -9.60
CA VAL A 67 -3.86 0.92 -10.16
C VAL A 67 -5.13 0.87 -10.98
N LEU A 68 -6.12 1.68 -10.59
CA LEU A 68 -7.28 2.00 -11.42
C LEU A 68 -7.05 3.39 -12.01
N ALA A 69 -7.02 3.50 -13.33
CA ALA A 69 -6.86 4.77 -14.05
C ALA A 69 -7.67 4.73 -15.35
N GLY A 70 -8.18 5.88 -15.77
CA GLY A 70 -9.00 6.04 -16.98
C GLY A 70 -9.37 7.51 -17.19
N ASP A 71 -10.18 7.80 -18.21
CA ASP A 71 -10.82 9.11 -18.32
C ASP A 71 -11.84 9.26 -17.17
N PRO A 72 -12.00 10.46 -16.57
CA PRO A 72 -13.02 10.69 -15.54
C PRO A 72 -14.46 10.38 -15.97
N LYS A 73 -14.72 10.28 -17.28
CA LYS A 73 -16.00 9.91 -17.86
C LYS A 73 -16.11 8.43 -18.22
N ASP A 74 -15.03 7.67 -18.12
CA ASP A 74 -15.08 6.26 -18.46
C ASP A 74 -15.92 5.49 -17.44
N GLU A 75 -16.79 4.61 -17.95
CA GLU A 75 -17.60 3.70 -17.15
C GLU A 75 -17.57 2.28 -17.74
N ASN A 76 -17.92 1.30 -16.92
CA ASN A 76 -18.19 -0.06 -17.36
C ASN A 76 -19.68 -0.18 -17.69
N SER A 77 -20.01 -0.67 -18.88
CA SER A 77 -21.39 -0.85 -19.35
C SER A 77 -21.68 -2.32 -19.67
N PHE A 78 -22.95 -2.67 -19.95
CA PHE A 78 -23.30 -4.02 -20.38
C PHE A 78 -22.58 -4.46 -21.67
N LEU A 79 -22.32 -3.52 -22.59
CA LEU A 79 -21.63 -3.80 -23.85
C LEU A 79 -20.11 -3.79 -23.71
N ASN A 80 -19.57 -3.07 -22.71
CA ASN A 80 -18.15 -3.01 -22.41
C ASN A 80 -17.92 -3.07 -20.89
N PRO A 81 -18.02 -4.27 -20.27
CA PRO A 81 -18.00 -4.41 -18.82
C PRO A 81 -16.62 -4.23 -18.19
N SER A 82 -15.55 -4.22 -19.00
CA SER A 82 -14.17 -4.17 -18.55
C SER A 82 -13.41 -2.97 -19.14
N ASN A 83 -14.13 -1.88 -19.42
CA ASN A 83 -13.57 -0.64 -19.97
C ASN A 83 -12.52 -0.04 -19.03
N VAL A 84 -12.84 0.06 -17.75
CA VAL A 84 -11.96 0.54 -16.69
C VAL A 84 -11.89 -0.51 -15.60
N VAL A 85 -10.71 -1.13 -15.47
CA VAL A 85 -10.45 -2.17 -14.47
C VAL A 85 -9.08 -1.95 -13.83
N PRO A 86 -8.89 -2.32 -12.55
CA PRO A 86 -7.60 -2.20 -11.91
C PRO A 86 -6.55 -3.08 -12.59
N ARG A 87 -5.32 -2.58 -12.68
CA ARG A 87 -4.15 -3.31 -13.16
C ARG A 87 -3.16 -3.50 -12.02
N GLU A 88 -2.72 -4.74 -11.83
CA GLU A 88 -1.70 -5.07 -10.83
C GLU A 88 -0.29 -4.99 -11.45
N MET A 89 0.65 -4.46 -10.68
CA MET A 89 2.06 -4.36 -11.04
C MET A 89 2.93 -4.79 -9.84
N SER A 90 3.92 -5.65 -10.07
CA SER A 90 4.91 -5.98 -9.06
C SER A 90 5.88 -4.82 -8.83
N LEU A 91 6.23 -4.58 -7.57
CA LEU A 91 7.24 -3.63 -7.14
C LEU A 91 8.43 -4.39 -6.54
N SER A 92 9.64 -3.95 -6.85
CA SER A 92 10.89 -4.54 -6.36
C SER A 92 11.92 -3.46 -6.06
N GLY A 93 12.86 -3.76 -5.16
CA GLY A 93 13.87 -2.79 -4.72
C GLY A 93 13.27 -1.70 -3.82
N LEU A 94 12.13 -1.97 -3.18
CA LEU A 94 11.53 -1.04 -2.24
C LEU A 94 12.46 -0.88 -1.03
N SER A 95 12.78 0.37 -0.71
CA SER A 95 13.53 0.70 0.50
C SER A 95 12.61 1.42 1.48
N ARG A 96 13.13 1.83 2.64
CA ARG A 96 12.37 2.63 3.61
C ARG A 96 11.91 3.97 3.05
N SER A 97 12.55 4.47 1.99
CA SER A 97 12.07 5.61 1.21
C SER A 97 12.09 5.26 -0.26
N PHE A 98 10.98 5.49 -0.95
CA PHE A 98 10.86 5.25 -2.38
C PHE A 98 9.84 6.19 -3.01
N SER A 99 10.01 6.43 -4.31
CA SER A 99 9.09 7.27 -5.07
C SER A 99 8.10 6.41 -5.86
N HIS A 100 6.86 6.86 -5.95
CA HIS A 100 5.83 6.29 -6.81
C HIS A 100 5.16 7.40 -7.61
N VAL A 101 4.89 7.15 -8.89
CA VAL A 101 4.15 8.09 -9.75
C VAL A 101 2.74 7.54 -9.96
N SER A 102 1.74 8.24 -9.44
CA SER A 102 0.33 7.93 -9.71
C SER A 102 -0.06 8.53 -11.07
N PRO A 103 -0.65 7.75 -11.99
CA PRO A 103 -1.12 8.26 -13.27
C PRO A 103 -2.17 9.37 -13.11
N PRO A 104 -2.49 10.12 -14.18
CA PRO A 104 -3.66 10.99 -14.20
C PRO A 104 -4.94 10.24 -13.82
N PHE A 105 -5.86 10.92 -13.13
CA PHE A 105 -7.20 10.41 -12.81
C PHE A 105 -7.20 8.97 -12.28
N SER A 106 -6.40 8.73 -11.25
CA SER A 106 -6.12 7.38 -10.76
C SER A 106 -6.41 7.20 -9.28
N VAL A 107 -6.74 5.95 -8.93
CA VAL A 107 -6.65 5.43 -7.57
C VAL A 107 -5.60 4.32 -7.57
N THR A 108 -4.58 4.48 -6.75
CA THR A 108 -3.50 3.51 -6.58
C THR A 108 -3.49 2.95 -5.17
N ILE A 109 -3.38 1.63 -5.05
CA ILE A 109 -3.14 0.92 -3.80
C ILE A 109 -1.74 0.30 -3.87
N LEU A 110 -0.82 0.79 -3.05
CA LEU A 110 0.50 0.22 -2.85
C LEU A 110 0.44 -0.73 -1.67
N ARG A 111 0.76 -2.00 -1.88
CA ARG A 111 0.95 -3.01 -0.83
C ARG A 111 2.43 -3.30 -0.71
N ILE A 112 3.02 -2.93 0.41
CA ILE A 112 4.46 -3.04 0.68
C ILE A 112 4.64 -4.25 1.60
N GLU A 113 5.39 -5.25 1.14
CA GLU A 113 5.59 -6.47 1.91
C GLU A 113 6.61 -6.26 3.03
N THR A 114 6.22 -6.61 4.25
CA THR A 114 7.10 -6.57 5.43
C THR A 114 7.59 -7.97 5.79
N LEU A 115 8.62 -8.03 6.64
CA LEU A 115 9.08 -9.30 7.21
C LEU A 115 8.25 -9.73 8.43
N GLU A 116 7.40 -8.86 8.98
CA GLU A 116 6.65 -9.18 10.21
C GLU A 116 5.61 -10.28 9.99
N GLY A 117 4.81 -10.20 8.93
CA GLY A 117 3.83 -11.26 8.64
C GLY A 117 4.45 -12.61 8.29
N ARG A 118 5.71 -12.64 7.82
CA ARG A 118 6.43 -13.90 7.58
C ARG A 118 6.96 -14.53 8.87
N LYS A 119 7.25 -13.74 9.91
CA LYS A 119 7.73 -14.25 11.20
C LYS A 119 6.61 -15.04 11.94
N ASP A 120 5.34 -14.66 11.75
CA ASP A 120 4.20 -15.38 12.33
C ASP A 120 3.92 -16.72 11.63
N ASP A 121 4.12 -16.79 10.31
CA ASP A 121 4.03 -18.04 9.55
C ASP A 121 5.12 -19.05 9.94
N GLU A 122 6.36 -18.60 10.13
CA GLU A 122 7.48 -19.46 10.57
C GLU A 122 7.28 -19.94 12.01
N ARG A 123 6.87 -19.06 12.94
CA ARG A 123 6.58 -19.43 14.33
C ARG A 123 5.44 -20.45 14.44
N SER A 124 4.42 -20.32 13.60
CA SER A 124 3.30 -21.27 13.55
C SER A 124 3.73 -22.65 13.03
N ARG A 125 4.68 -22.70 12.08
CA ARG A 125 5.26 -23.95 11.54
C ARG A 125 6.20 -24.65 12.52
N GLU A 126 7.00 -23.89 13.28
CA GLU A 126 7.88 -24.46 14.30
C GLU A 126 7.11 -25.05 15.49
N SER A 127 5.99 -24.44 15.89
CA SER A 127 5.11 -24.97 16.94
C SER A 127 4.59 -26.36 16.60
N LEU A 128 4.08 -26.56 15.37
CA LEU A 128 3.57 -27.85 14.88
C LEU A 128 4.65 -28.93 14.71
N GLY A 129 5.91 -28.53 14.48
CA GLY A 129 7.05 -29.45 14.36
C GLY A 129 7.62 -29.94 15.69
N SER A 130 7.27 -29.29 16.80
CA SER A 130 7.74 -29.64 18.15
C SER A 130 6.85 -30.66 18.87
N GLU A 131 5.59 -30.83 18.43
CA GLU A 131 4.65 -31.78 19.04
C GLU A 131 4.82 -33.23 18.55
N ASN A 132 5.63 -33.48 17.50
CA ASN A 132 5.81 -34.81 16.90
C ASN A 132 7.13 -35.52 17.27
N ARG A 133 7.78 -35.15 18.40
CA ARG A 133 9.06 -35.76 18.83
C ARG A 133 9.03 -36.53 20.14
N ASN A 134 7.85 -36.87 20.67
CA ASN A 134 7.73 -37.74 21.84
C ASN A 134 6.77 -38.91 21.58
N HIS A 135 7.27 -39.99 20.97
CA HIS A 135 6.83 -41.36 21.23
C HIS A 135 7.97 -42.35 20.97
#